data_AF-A0AAI9MGE2-F1
#
_entry.id   AF-A0AAI9MGE2-F1
#
_cell.length_a   1.000
_cell.length_b   1.000
_cell.length_c   1.000
_cell.angle_alpha   90.00
_cell.angle_beta   90.00
_cell.angle_gamma   90.00
#
_symmetry.space_group_name_H-M   'P 1'
#
loop_
_entity.id
_entity.type
_entity.pdbx_description
1 polymer ?
#
loop_
_entity_poly.entity_id
_entity_poly.type
_entity_poly.pdbx_seq_one_letter_code
_entity_poly.pdbx_strand_id
1 'polypeptide(L)' 'MNNTKKSLKVLFIGESWHIHMIHSKGYDSFTSSKYEEGATWLLQCLKNSQVDVTY' A
#
# COMPACT_ATOMS: atom_id res chain seq x y z
N MET A 1 10.87 38.34 4.09
CA MET A 1 10.52 37.30 5.09
C MET A 1 10.39 35.98 4.35
N ASN A 2 11.44 35.14 4.36
CA ASN A 2 11.41 33.86 3.65
C ASN A 2 10.81 32.80 4.58
N ASN A 3 9.51 32.59 4.47
CA ASN A 3 8.83 31.46 5.12
C ASN A 3 9.16 30.20 4.31
N THR A 4 10.28 29.54 4.60
CA THR A 4 10.56 28.20 4.08
C THR A 4 9.60 27.22 4.76
N LYS A 5 8.42 27.02 4.16
CA LYS A 5 7.47 25.98 4.56
C LYS A 5 8.20 24.63 4.42
N LYS A 6 8.63 24.04 5.55
CA LYS A 6 9.36 22.77 5.57
C LYS A 6 8.41 21.67 5.12
N SER A 7 8.59 21.16 3.90
CA SER A 7 7.84 20.01 3.39
C SER A 7 8.38 18.73 4.00
N LEU A 8 7.51 17.91 4.61
CA LEU A 8 7.88 16.63 5.18
C LEU A 8 8.02 15.62 4.03
N LYS A 9 9.23 15.08 3.83
CA LYS A 9 9.52 14.01 2.87
C LYS A 9 9.63 12.69 3.59
N VAL A 10 8.88 11.68 3.15
CA VAL A 10 8.78 10.37 3.82
C VAL A 10 8.87 9.25 2.80
N LEU A 11 9.62 8.20 3.13
CA LEU A 11 9.58 6.92 2.44
C LEU A 11 8.71 5.96 3.25
N PHE A 12 7.63 5.46 2.66
CA PHE A 12 6.69 4.54 3.26
C PHE A 12 6.89 3.15 2.64
N ILE A 13 7.36 2.19 3.42
CA ILE A 13 7.66 0.83 2.95
C ILE A 13 6.74 -0.15 3.67
N GLY A 14 6.10 -1.04 2.92
CA GLY A 14 5.27 -2.11 3.47
C GLY A 14 3.79 -1.92 3.16
N GLU A 15 2.91 -2.50 3.99
CA GLU A 15 1.47 -2.54 3.77
C GLU A 15 1.06 -3.16 2.42
N SER A 16 1.80 -4.17 1.98
CA SER A 16 1.46 -5.01 0.84
C SER A 16 1.68 -6.49 1.15
N TRP A 17 0.87 -7.35 0.53
CA TRP A 17 0.96 -8.80 0.69
C TRP A 17 0.55 -9.54 -0.58
N HIS A 18 1.10 -10.74 -0.73
CA HIS A 18 0.75 -11.65 -1.81
C HIS A 18 -0.02 -12.85 -1.22
N ILE A 19 -1.26 -13.01 -1.67
CA ILE A 19 -2.13 -14.12 -1.29
C ILE A 19 -1.99 -15.21 -2.35
N HIS A 20 -1.56 -16.39 -1.94
CA HIS A 20 -1.67 -17.60 -2.76
C HIS A 20 -2.75 -18.49 -2.16
N MET A 21 -3.88 -18.61 -2.86
CA MET A 21 -5.02 -19.43 -2.44
C MET A 21 -5.06 -20.71 -3.25
N ILE A 22 -5.32 -21.82 -2.55
CA ILE A 22 -5.58 -23.12 -3.15
C ILE A 22 -7.01 -23.50 -2.78
N HIS A 23 -7.88 -23.62 -3.78
CA HIS A 23 -9.26 -24.03 -3.66
C HIS A 23 -9.34 -25.53 -3.93
N SER A 24 -9.54 -26.34 -2.89
CA SER A 24 -9.68 -27.79 -3.02
C SER A 24 -11.15 -28.19 -3.12
N LYS A 25 -11.52 -28.90 -4.19
CA LYS A 25 -12.89 -29.36 -4.45
C LYS A 25 -12.89 -30.86 -4.78
N GLY A 26 -12.97 -31.69 -3.75
CA GLY A 26 -12.88 -33.14 -3.91
C GLY A 26 -11.47 -33.56 -4.32
N TYR A 27 -11.33 -34.15 -5.51
CA TYR A 27 -10.04 -34.55 -6.08
C TYR A 27 -9.27 -33.37 -6.69
N ASP A 28 -9.98 -32.37 -7.22
CA ASP A 28 -9.36 -31.26 -7.96
C ASP A 28 -8.91 -30.13 -7.03
N SER A 29 -7.84 -29.45 -7.43
CA SER A 29 -7.39 -28.21 -6.80
C SER A 29 -7.23 -27.11 -7.85
N PHE A 30 -7.63 -25.90 -7.47
CA PHE A 30 -7.49 -24.69 -8.30
C PHE A 30 -6.67 -23.67 -7.53
N THR A 31 -5.70 -23.05 -8.19
CA THR A 31 -4.86 -22.03 -7.55
C THR A 31 -5.25 -20.64 -8.03
N SER A 32 -5.34 -19.69 -7.12
CA SER A 32 -5.49 -18.27 -7.44
C SER A 32 -4.49 -17.44 -6.64
N SER A 33 -3.79 -16.54 -7.31
CA SER A 33 -2.86 -15.60 -6.67
C SER A 33 -3.43 -14.18 -6.74
N LYS A 34 -3.33 -13.42 -5.64
CA LYS A 34 -3.79 -12.03 -5.56
C LYS A 34 -2.74 -11.19 -4.85
N TYR A 35 -2.43 -10.02 -5.41
CA TYR A 35 -1.63 -9.00 -4.73
C TYR A 35 -2.55 -7.93 -4.18
N GLU A 36 -2.33 -7.52 -2.93
CA GLU A 36 -3.12 -6.50 -2.26
C GLU A 36 -2.24 -5.53 -1.49
N GLU A 37 -2.76 -4.31 -1.30
CA GLU A 37 -2.12 -3.25 -0.54
C GLU A 37 -3.13 -2.66 0.45
N GLY A 38 -2.70 -2.42 1.69
CA GLY A 38 -3.52 -1.87 2.78
C GLY A 38 -3.38 -0.36 2.95
N ALA A 39 -2.30 0.25 2.45
CA ALA A 39 -1.96 1.64 2.73
C ALA A 39 -2.73 2.69 1.92
N THR A 40 -3.63 2.31 1.00
CA THR A 40 -4.29 3.25 0.07
C THR A 40 -4.92 4.45 0.78
N TRP A 41 -5.67 4.21 1.87
CA TRP A 41 -6.33 5.29 2.61
C TRP A 41 -5.33 6.19 3.35
N LEU A 42 -4.32 5.59 3.98
CA LEU A 42 -3.29 6.33 4.71
C LEU A 42 -2.47 7.22 3.77
N LEU A 43 -2.03 6.69 2.63
CA LEU A 43 -1.29 7.44 1.61
C LEU A 43 -2.12 8.61 1.07
N GLN A 44 -3.44 8.43 0.90
CA GLN A 44 -4.33 9.49 0.47
C GLN A 44 -4.41 10.62 1.51
N CYS A 45 -4.55 10.30 2.80
CA CYS A 45 -4.57 11.29 3.87
C CYS A 45 -3.25 12.07 3.97
N LEU A 46 -2.12 11.40 3.80
CA LEU A 46 -0.78 12.03 3.81
C LEU A 46 -0.60 12.99 2.62
N LYS A 47 -1.01 12.57 1.42
CA LYS A 47 -0.99 13.41 0.21
C LYS A 47 -1.90 14.65 0.37
N ASN A 48 -3.11 14.46 0.90
CA ASN A 48 -4.05 15.57 1.17
C ASN A 48 -3.48 16.58 2.20
N SER A 49 -2.62 16.10 3.10
CA SER A 49 -1.93 16.92 4.11
C SER A 49 -0.63 17.56 3.60
N GLN A 50 -0.35 17.49 2.29
CA GLN A 50 0.84 18.05 1.63
C GLN A 50 2.16 17.41 2.11
N VAL A 51 2.12 16.13 2.50
CA VAL A 51 3.32 15.32 2.76
C VAL A 51 3.83 14.73 1.45
N ASP A 52 5.13 14.85 1.20
CA ASP A 52 5.81 14.27 0.04
C ASP A 52 6.18 12.82 0.36
N VAL A 53 5.31 11.87 -0.02
CA VAL A 53 5.45 10.44 0.27
C VAL A 53 5.94 9.68 -0.96
N THR A 54 7.05 8.97 -0.79
CA THR A 54 7.47 7.87 -1.67
C THR A 54 6.92 6.57 -1.10
N TYR A 55 6.23 5.77 -1.91
CA TYR A 55 5.68 4.46 -1.57
C TYR A 55 6.31 3.40 -2.48
#